data_AF-A0A1M5GBL9-F1
#
_entry.id   AF-A0A1M5GBL9-F1
#
_cell.length_a   1.000
_cell.length_b   1.000
_cell.length_c   1.000
_cell.angle_alpha   90.00
_cell.angle_beta   90.00
_cell.angle_gamma   90.00
#
_symmetry.space_group_name_H-M   'P 1'
#
loop_
_entity.id
_entity.type
_entity.pdbx_description
1 polymer ?
#
loop_
_entity_poly.entity_id
_entity_poly.type
_entity_poly.pdbx_seq_one_letter_code
_entity_poly.pdbx_strand_id
1 'polypeptide(L)'
;MIDEKVKIKCTKCSQVFRERAQRIRNGFQTNCQHCNRLITFDVSSEDRNIRRALMSAKEIRATLEARPKAESVPQASAGDRSQF
;
A
#
# COMPACT_ATOMS: atom_id res chain seq x y z
N MET A 1 9.42 13.13 -5.63
CA MET A 1 8.19 12.30 -5.58
C MET A 1 8.23 11.54 -4.27
N ILE A 2 7.13 11.52 -3.50
CA ILE A 2 7.06 10.76 -2.24
C ILE A 2 7.01 9.28 -2.60
N ASP A 3 7.82 8.43 -1.95
CA ASP A 3 7.68 6.98 -2.11
C ASP A 3 6.39 6.55 -1.42
N GLU A 4 5.35 6.29 -2.22
CA GLU A 4 4.03 5.86 -1.74
C GLU A 4 4.03 4.39 -1.28
N LYS A 5 5.18 3.71 -1.32
CA LYS A 5 5.29 2.29 -0.97
C LYS A 5 5.88 2.10 0.42
N VAL A 6 5.32 1.14 1.15
CA VAL A 6 5.81 0.69 2.45
C VAL A 6 6.66 -0.55 2.25
N LYS A 7 7.82 -0.61 2.92
CA LYS A 7 8.64 -1.83 3.02
C LYS A 7 8.03 -2.76 4.07
N ILE A 8 7.72 -3.99 3.67
CA ILE A 8 7.16 -5.03 4.53
C ILE A 8 8.17 -6.17 4.61
N LYS A 9 8.56 -6.54 5.83
CA LYS A 9 9.40 -7.73 6.10
C LYS A 9 8.48 -8.91 6.41
N CYS A 10 8.60 -9.99 5.65
CA CYS A 10 7.88 -11.23 5.95
C CYS A 10 8.49 -11.93 7.16
N THR A 11 7.67 -12.34 8.12
CA THR A 11 8.15 -13.09 9.31
C THR A 11 8.53 -14.53 9.05
N LYS A 12 8.05 -15.12 7.94
CA LYS A 12 8.43 -16.50 7.56
C LYS A 12 9.80 -16.53 6.89
N CYS A 13 9.95 -15.85 5.75
CA CYS A 13 11.18 -15.94 4.94
C CYS A 13 12.16 -14.79 5.16
N SER A 14 11.86 -13.83 6.05
CA SER A 14 12.66 -12.62 6.31
C SER A 14 12.90 -11.68 5.13
N GLN A 15 12.43 -12.03 3.93
CA GLN A 15 12.54 -11.19 2.74
C GLN A 15 11.64 -9.97 2.85
N VAL A 16 12.10 -8.88 2.22
CA VAL A 16 11.40 -7.60 2.19
C VAL A 16 10.73 -7.44 0.83
N PHE A 17 9.50 -6.96 0.83
CA PHE A 17 8.79 -6.53 -0.38
C PHE A 17 8.15 -5.16 -0.14
N ARG A 18 7.68 -4.52 -1.23
CA ARG A 18 7.04 -3.19 -1.17
C ARG A 18 5.59 -3.28 -1.61
N GLU A 19 4.71 -2.58 -0.91
CA GLU A 19 3.29 -2.47 -1.24
C GLU A 19 2.80 -1.04 -1.04
N ARG A 20 1.78 -0.61 -1.78
CA ARG A 20 1.26 0.76 -1.73
C ARG A 20 0.64 1.07 -0.35
N ALA A 21 1.02 2.19 0.25
CA ALA A 21 0.52 2.65 1.54
C ALA A 21 -1.02 2.83 1.58
N GLN A 22 -1.63 3.11 0.42
CA GLN A 22 -3.09 3.24 0.29
C GLN A 22 -3.83 1.93 0.53
N ARG A 23 -3.22 0.78 0.19
CA ARG A 23 -3.81 -0.57 0.33
C ARG A 23 -3.65 -1.13 1.74
N ILE A 24 -2.52 -0.84 2.38
CA ILE A 24 -2.19 -1.39 3.70
C ILE A 24 -3.04 -0.70 4.79
N ARG A 25 -4.13 -1.35 5.18
CA ARG A 25 -5.03 -0.93 6.27
C ARG A 25 -5.31 -2.10 7.20
N ASN A 26 -5.97 -1.83 8.32
CA ASN A 26 -6.43 -2.89 9.20
C ASN A 26 -7.34 -3.86 8.44
N GLY A 27 -7.12 -5.16 8.61
CA GLY A 27 -7.82 -6.24 7.90
C GLY A 27 -7.34 -6.51 6.48
N PHE A 28 -6.41 -5.72 5.92
CA PHE A 28 -5.85 -5.99 4.60
C PHE A 28 -5.06 -7.30 4.61
N GLN A 29 -5.17 -8.09 3.55
CA GLN A 29 -4.44 -9.35 3.40
C GLN A 29 -3.69 -9.38 2.07
N THR A 30 -2.49 -9.94 2.09
CA THR A 30 -1.70 -10.17 0.87
C THR A 30 -0.74 -11.33 1.06
N ASN A 31 -0.35 -11.98 -0.03
CA ASN A 31 0.68 -13.01 0.00
C ASN A 31 2.07 -12.35 -0.06
N CYS A 32 3.00 -12.88 0.72
CA CYS A 32 4.41 -12.55 0.58
C CYS A 32 4.89 -12.89 -0.84
N GLN A 33 5.52 -11.94 -1.52
CA GLN A 33 6.00 -12.09 -2.91
C GLN A 33 7.16 -13.08 -3.07
N HIS A 34 7.70 -13.62 -1.96
CA HIS A 34 8.86 -14.51 -1.97
C HIS A 34 8.54 -15.94 -1.54
N CYS A 35 7.70 -16.11 -0.52
CA CYS A 35 7.36 -17.43 0.02
C CYS A 35 5.86 -17.76 -0.02
N ASN A 36 5.06 -16.92 -0.67
CA ASN A 36 3.61 -17.03 -0.82
C ASN A 36 2.82 -17.19 0.49
N ARG A 37 3.43 -16.96 1.66
CA ARG A 37 2.76 -16.93 2.95
C ARG A 37 1.72 -15.81 2.97
N LEU A 38 0.47 -16.14 3.27
CA LEU A 38 -0.57 -15.15 3.55
C LEU A 38 -0.20 -14.32 4.78
N ILE A 39 -0.23 -13.00 4.63
CA ILE A 39 0.02 -12.00 5.65
C ILE A 39 -1.27 -11.23 5.87
N THR A 40 -1.73 -11.16 7.11
CA THR A 40 -2.86 -10.34 7.54
C THR A 40 -2.36 -9.13 8.29
N PHE A 41 -2.74 -7.94 7.84
CA PHE A 41 -2.40 -6.68 8.48
C PHE A 41 -3.45 -6.33 9.52
N ASP A 42 -3.16 -6.66 10.77
CA ASP A 42 -4.02 -6.37 11.91
C ASP A 42 -3.30 -5.50 12.95
N VAL A 43 -3.98 -4.49 13.49
CA VAL A 43 -3.43 -3.62 14.54
C VAL A 43 -3.21 -4.37 15.85
N SER A 44 -4.03 -5.40 16.12
CA SER A 44 -3.87 -6.31 17.28
C SER A 44 -2.78 -7.37 17.09
N SER A 45 -2.11 -7.41 15.93
CA SER A 45 -1.07 -8.40 15.66
C SER A 45 0.12 -8.27 16.61
N GLU A 46 0.55 -9.39 17.22
CA GLU A 46 1.76 -9.45 18.05
C GLU A 46 3.04 -9.21 17.22
N ASP A 47 3.00 -9.54 15.92
CA ASP A 47 4.10 -9.34 14.98
C ASP A 47 4.47 -7.86 14.82
N ARG A 48 5.67 -7.50 15.30
CA ARG A 48 6.21 -6.15 15.23
C ARG A 48 6.38 -5.65 13.78
N ASN A 49 6.63 -6.54 12.82
CA ASN A 49 6.78 -6.15 11.41
C ASN A 49 5.45 -5.69 10.82
N ILE A 50 4.35 -6.34 11.20
CA ILE A 50 3.00 -5.97 10.78
C ILE A 50 2.59 -4.62 11.37
N ARG A 51 2.76 -4.44 12.68
CA ARG A 51 2.48 -3.16 13.33
C ARG A 51 3.31 -2.03 12.74
N ARG A 52 4.59 -2.26 12.47
CA ARG A 52 5.46 -1.27 11.83
C ARG A 52 4.99 -0.91 10.42
N ALA A 53 4.62 -1.90 9.61
CA ALA A 53 4.12 -1.65 8.27
C ALA A 53 2.81 -0.84 8.28
N LEU A 54 1.90 -1.12 9.21
CA LEU A 54 0.67 -0.34 9.42
C LEU A 54 0.96 1.12 9.81
N MET A 55 1.91 1.35 10.72
CA MET A 55 2.32 2.70 11.12
C MET A 55 2.96 3.47 9.95
N SER A 56 3.92 2.86 9.25
CA SER A 56 4.54 3.51 8.08
C SER A 56 3.52 3.80 6.97
N ALA A 57 2.54 2.91 6.75
CA ALA A 57 1.46 3.18 5.82
C ALA A 57 0.61 4.39 6.24
N LYS A 58 0.33 4.52 7.54
CA LYS A 58 -0.41 5.67 8.11
C LYS A 58 0.36 6.99 7.91
N GLU A 59 1.66 6.99 8.20
CA GLU A 59 2.53 8.17 8.02
C GLU A 59 2.59 8.63 6.56
N ILE A 60 2.77 7.69 5.63
CA ILE A 60 2.78 8.01 4.19
C ILE A 60 1.43 8.58 3.77
N ARG A 61 0.30 7.97 4.19
CA ARG A 61 -1.04 8.51 3.87
C ARG A 61 -1.23 9.92 4.41
N ALA A 62 -0.86 10.17 5.67
CA ALA A 62 -0.95 11.52 6.25
C ALA A 62 -0.09 12.54 5.49
N THR A 63 1.09 12.13 5.03
CA THR A 63 1.97 12.99 4.23
C THR A 63 1.39 13.27 2.83
N LEU A 64 0.70 12.31 2.23
CA LEU A 64 0.00 12.48 0.95
C LEU A 64 -1.24 13.38 1.09
N GLU A 65 -1.98 13.25 2.18
CA GLU A 65 -3.16 14.08 2.49
C GLU A 65 -2.79 15.53 2.87
N ALA A 66 -1.64 15.73 3.53
CA ALA A 66 -1.14 17.06 3.88
C ALA A 66 -0.65 17.88 2.67
N ARG A 67 -0.52 17.26 1.49
CA ARG A 67 -0.26 18.02 0.26
C ARG A 67 -1.54 18.73 -0.16
N PRO A 68 -1.52 20.06 -0.35
CA PRO A 68 -2.67 20.76 -0.93
C PRO A 68 -3.00 20.10 -2.27
N LYS A 69 -4.30 19.83 -2.45
CA LYS A 69 -4.93 19.09 -3.54
C LYS A 69 -4.81 19.84 -4.88
N ALA A 70 -3.60 20.14 -5.32
CA ALA A 70 -3.30 20.45 -6.70
C ALA A 70 -3.14 19.11 -7.43
N GLU A 71 -3.84 18.94 -8.55
CA GLU A 71 -3.78 17.77 -9.44
C GLU A 71 -4.72 16.61 -9.09
N SER A 72 -6.02 16.91 -8.94
CA SER A 72 -7.03 16.01 -9.50
C SER A 72 -7.17 16.28 -11.00
N VAL A 73 -6.36 15.63 -11.83
CA VAL A 73 -6.69 15.47 -13.25
C VAL A 73 -7.51 14.18 -13.36
N PRO A 74 -8.82 14.24 -13.67
CA PRO A 74 -9.52 13.04 -14.09
C PRO A 74 -8.92 12.64 -15.44
N GLN A 75 -8.31 11.46 -15.51
CA GLN A 75 -8.06 10.81 -16.80
C GLN A 75 -9.42 10.43 -17.40
N ALA A 76 -10.06 11.40 -18.04
CA ALA A 76 -11.00 11.15 -19.12
C ALA A 76 -10.16 10.68 -20.31
N SER A 77 -9.91 9.38 -20.41
CA SER A 77 -9.50 8.79 -21.68
C SER A 77 -10.74 8.73 -22.57
N ALA A 78 -10.92 9.80 -23.34
CA ALA A 78 -11.77 9.83 -24.52
C ALA A 78 -11.34 8.71 -25.48
N GLY A 79 -12.14 7.65 -25.54
CA GLY A 79 -12.13 6.67 -26.62
C GLY A 79 -13.01 7.20 -27.76
N ASP A 80 -12.40 7.99 -28.63
CA ASP A 80 -12.91 8.43 -29.92
C ASP A 80 -13.13 7.23 -30.86
N ARG A 81 -14.23 7.28 -31.63
CA ARG A 81 -14.52 6.58 -32.92
C ARG A 81 -14.82 5.07 -32.95
N SER A 82 -16.07 4.75 -33.31
CA SER A 82 -16.36 4.34 -34.69
C SER A 82 -17.84 4.52 -35.03
N GLN A 83 -18.11 5.32 -36.07
CA GLN A 83 -19.37 5.29 -36.81
C GLN A 83 -19.47 3.96 -37.55
N PHE A 84 -20.65 3.34 -37.52
CA PHE A 84 -21.22 2.47 -38.56
C PHE A 84 -22.73 2.67 -38.53
#